data_AF-A0AAV0DZX9-F1
#
_entry.id   AF-A0AAV0DZX9-F1
#
_cell.length_a   1.000
_cell.length_b   1.000
_cell.length_c   1.000
_cell.angle_alpha   90.00
_cell.angle_beta   90.00
_cell.angle_gamma   90.00
#
_symmetry.space_group_name_H-M   'P 1'
#
loop_
_entity.id
_entity.type
_entity.pdbx_description
1 polymer ?
#
loop_
_entity_poly.entity_id
_entity_poly.type
_entity_poly.pdbx_seq_one_letter_code
_entity_poly.pdbx_strand_id
1 'polypeptide(L)'
;MCDDYLGFIPFEKDIISSNSIRNLAIQRFLLSPWSTDIEVIQHTKTLIWQLLSGLLFPSTSGRASLYFLELLHDNVENLTRWSWGSAVLAFLYHNLCEAAKADTSSIGGCLILLQLWAWERLPMVRPQRVLPLHAIFDLPYGAR
;
A
#
# COMPACT_ATOMS: atom_id res chain seq x y z
N MET A 1 0.60 -22.19 6.05
CA MET A 1 0.53 -21.30 4.87
C MET A 1 1.00 -19.87 5.16
N CYS A 2 0.75 -19.25 6.33
CA CYS A 2 1.38 -17.95 6.62
C CYS A 2 2.84 -18.10 7.12
N ASP A 3 3.14 -19.14 7.91
CA ASP A 3 4.45 -19.35 8.55
C ASP A 3 5.60 -19.52 7.55
N ASP A 4 5.47 -20.47 6.62
CA ASP A 4 6.50 -20.75 5.60
C ASP A 4 6.75 -19.55 4.65
N TYR A 5 5.77 -18.64 4.52
CA TYR A 5 5.76 -17.61 3.47
C TYR A 5 6.03 -16.19 3.97
N LEU A 6 5.60 -15.87 5.19
CA LEU A 6 5.77 -14.57 5.80
C LEU A 6 6.77 -14.61 6.96
N GLY A 7 7.15 -15.80 7.43
CA GLY A 7 7.97 -15.99 8.63
C GLY A 7 7.19 -15.66 9.92
N PHE A 8 5.87 -15.53 9.83
CA PHE A 8 5.01 -15.34 11.00
C PHE A 8 3.61 -15.91 10.82
N ILE A 9 3.01 -16.22 11.96
CA ILE A 9 1.62 -16.62 12.07
C ILE A 9 0.87 -15.47 12.77
N PRO A 10 -0.15 -14.88 12.14
CA PRO A 10 -0.98 -13.86 12.79
C PRO A 10 -1.70 -14.49 13.99
N PHE A 11 -1.89 -13.72 15.07
CA PHE A 11 -2.69 -14.18 16.21
C PHE A 11 -4.16 -14.32 15.82
N GLU A 12 -4.89 -15.24 16.46
CA GLU A 12 -6.31 -15.51 16.18
C GLU A 12 -7.19 -14.25 16.29
N LYS A 13 -6.84 -13.34 17.21
CA LYS A 13 -7.48 -12.03 17.39
C LYS A 13 -7.35 -11.06 16.20
N ASP A 14 -6.39 -11.30 15.31
CA ASP A 14 -6.05 -10.44 14.18
C ASP A 14 -6.59 -10.96 12.84
N ILE A 15 -7.07 -12.20 12.83
CA ILE A 15 -7.82 -12.80 11.73
C ILE A 15 -9.24 -12.24 11.78
N ILE A 16 -9.61 -11.45 10.77
CA ILE A 16 -10.95 -10.87 10.69
C ILE A 16 -11.90 -11.77 9.91
N SER A 17 -11.39 -12.45 8.88
CA SER A 17 -12.13 -13.46 8.14
C SER A 17 -11.17 -14.52 7.60
N SER A 18 -11.71 -15.61 7.05
CA SER A 18 -10.92 -16.65 6.38
C SER A 18 -9.92 -16.10 5.36
N ASN A 19 -10.25 -14.96 4.72
CA ASN A 19 -9.47 -14.37 3.64
C ASN A 19 -8.91 -12.98 3.99
N SER A 20 -8.98 -12.53 5.25
CA SER A 20 -8.46 -11.21 5.63
C SER A 20 -7.93 -11.12 7.06
N ILE A 21 -6.82 -10.38 7.20
CA ILE A 21 -6.14 -10.12 8.46
C ILE A 21 -6.07 -8.60 8.67
N ARG A 22 -5.99 -8.12 9.91
CA ARG A 22 -5.71 -6.69 10.17
C ARG A 22 -4.38 -6.28 9.52
N ASN A 23 -4.38 -5.20 8.76
CA ASN A 23 -3.13 -4.70 8.17
C ASN A 23 -2.08 -4.35 9.25
N LEU A 24 -2.53 -3.84 10.40
CA LEU A 24 -1.67 -3.54 11.56
C LEU A 24 -1.03 -4.79 12.20
N ALA A 25 -1.63 -5.96 12.01
CA ALA A 25 -1.10 -7.21 12.57
C ALA A 25 0.06 -7.79 11.75
N ILE A 26 0.36 -7.20 10.59
CA ILE A 26 1.48 -7.62 9.77
C ILE A 26 2.77 -7.13 10.44
N GLN A 27 3.44 -8.04 11.12
CA GLN A 27 4.66 -7.75 11.85
C GLN A 27 5.81 -7.45 10.88
N ARG A 28 6.45 -6.29 11.06
CA ARG A 28 7.67 -5.94 10.34
C ARG A 28 8.86 -6.37 11.18
N PHE A 29 9.49 -7.46 10.80
CA PHE A 29 10.79 -7.85 11.37
C PHE A 29 11.85 -6.89 10.83
N LEU A 30 12.76 -6.43 11.69
CA LEU A 30 13.93 -5.67 11.25
C LEU A 30 14.94 -6.66 10.68
N LEU A 31 15.29 -6.50 9.40
CA LEU A 31 16.39 -7.25 8.80
C LEU A 31 17.69 -6.92 9.52
N SER A 32 18.51 -7.94 9.79
CA SER A 32 19.84 -7.78 10.36
C SER A 32 20.90 -7.99 9.27
N PRO A 33 22.15 -7.54 9.46
CA PRO A 33 23.25 -7.83 8.53
C PRO A 33 23.53 -9.32 8.34
N TRP A 34 22.98 -10.16 9.21
CA TRP A 34 23.16 -11.62 9.24
C TRP A 34 21.91 -12.37 8.75
N SER A 35 20.91 -11.64 8.25
CA SER A 35 19.67 -12.24 7.78
C SER A 35 19.91 -13.08 6.53
N THR A 36 19.27 -14.25 6.50
CA THR A 36 19.37 -15.17 5.37
C THR A 36 18.61 -14.63 4.15
N ASP A 37 18.96 -15.09 2.94
CA ASP A 37 18.24 -14.70 1.72
C ASP A 37 16.74 -15.01 1.82
N ILE A 38 16.37 -16.08 2.54
CA ILE A 38 14.99 -16.47 2.79
C ILE A 38 14.26 -15.40 3.61
N GLU A 39 14.87 -14.93 4.70
CA GLU A 39 14.31 -13.84 5.53
C GLU A 39 14.16 -12.55 4.74
N VAL A 40 15.13 -12.22 3.88
CA VAL A 40 15.07 -11.03 3.01
C VAL A 40 13.91 -11.15 2.02
N ILE A 41 13.72 -12.31 1.40
CA ILE A 41 12.62 -12.56 0.46
C ILE A 41 11.27 -12.48 1.19
N GLN A 42 11.14 -13.12 2.36
CA GLN A 42 9.92 -13.08 3.16
C GLN A 42 9.60 -11.64 3.58
N HIS A 43 10.58 -10.89 4.07
CA HIS A 43 10.42 -9.48 4.43
C HIS A 43 10.01 -8.62 3.23
N THR A 44 10.61 -8.84 2.06
CA THR A 44 10.25 -8.10 0.85
C THR A 44 8.81 -8.40 0.43
N LYS A 45 8.38 -9.66 0.49
CA LYS A 45 7.00 -10.07 0.20
C LYS A 45 6.01 -9.45 1.19
N THR A 46 6.33 -9.40 2.48
CA THR A 46 5.45 -8.80 3.49
C THR A 46 5.26 -7.30 3.23
N LEU A 47 6.32 -6.59 2.86
CA LEU A 47 6.27 -5.17 2.50
C LEU A 47 5.41 -4.93 1.24
N ILE A 48 5.61 -5.71 0.18
CA ILE A 48 4.82 -5.58 -1.05
C ILE A 48 3.33 -5.85 -0.75
N TRP A 49 3.03 -6.88 0.03
CA TRP A 49 1.67 -7.20 0.44
C TRP A 49 1.03 -6.08 1.26
N GLN A 50 1.77 -5.46 2.18
CA GLN A 50 1.31 -4.30 2.93
C GLN A 50 1.02 -3.10 2.03
N LEU A 51 1.89 -2.83 1.04
CA LEU A 51 1.68 -1.75 0.09
C LEU A 51 0.43 -1.99 -0.77
N LEU A 52 0.25 -3.21 -1.28
CA LEU A 52 -0.92 -3.59 -2.07
C LEU A 52 -2.20 -3.46 -1.25
N SER A 53 -2.25 -4.06 -0.06
CA SER A 53 -3.48 -4.14 0.73
C SER A 53 -3.79 -2.90 1.56
N GLY A 54 -2.78 -2.12 1.94
CA GLY A 54 -2.92 -0.98 2.83
C GLY A 54 -2.89 0.38 2.13
N LEU A 55 -2.14 0.51 1.02
CA LEU A 55 -1.95 1.79 0.35
C LEU A 55 -2.66 1.84 -1.01
N LEU A 56 -2.46 0.80 -1.83
CA LEU A 56 -2.94 0.77 -3.22
C LEU A 56 -4.40 0.32 -3.33
N PHE A 57 -4.78 -0.67 -2.53
CA PHE A 57 -6.15 -1.20 -2.45
C PHE A 57 -6.65 -1.19 -1.00
N PRO A 58 -6.70 -0.01 -0.34
CA PRO A 58 -7.08 0.07 1.06
C PRO A 58 -8.53 -0.39 1.23
N SER A 59 -8.73 -1.31 2.17
CA SER A 59 -10.07 -1.64 2.65
C SER A 59 -10.57 -0.56 3.60
N THR A 60 -11.83 -0.15 3.47
CA THR A 60 -12.52 0.77 4.40
C THR A 60 -12.51 0.29 5.85
N SER A 61 -12.22 -0.99 6.08
CA SER A 61 -12.19 -1.63 7.40
C SER A 61 -10.78 -1.93 7.92
N GLY A 62 -9.73 -1.43 7.26
CA GLY A 62 -8.33 -1.67 7.67
C GLY A 62 -7.87 -3.12 7.52
N ARG A 63 -8.57 -3.89 6.69
CA ARG A 63 -8.31 -5.30 6.39
C ARG A 63 -7.28 -5.42 5.26
N ALA A 64 -6.30 -6.28 5.47
CA ALA A 64 -5.40 -6.78 4.44
C ALA A 64 -5.96 -8.08 3.86
N SER A 65 -6.23 -8.08 2.55
CA SER A 65 -6.73 -9.27 1.85
C SER A 65 -5.60 -10.29 1.62
N LEU A 66 -5.87 -11.56 1.95
CA LEU A 66 -4.97 -12.68 1.68
C LEU A 66 -4.82 -13.02 0.19
N TYR A 67 -5.73 -12.53 -0.65
CA TYR A 67 -5.64 -12.68 -2.11
C TYR A 67 -4.31 -12.18 -2.69
N PHE A 68 -3.81 -11.04 -2.19
CA PHE A 68 -2.52 -10.50 -2.64
C PHE A 68 -1.34 -11.33 -2.14
N LEU A 69 -1.50 -12.06 -1.02
CA LEU A 69 -0.48 -12.98 -0.53
C LEU A 69 -0.40 -14.23 -1.42
N GLU A 70 -1.53 -14.80 -1.80
CA GLU A 70 -1.62 -15.90 -2.77
C GLU A 70 -1.02 -15.47 -4.12
N LEU A 71 -1.27 -14.23 -4.54
CA LEU A 71 -0.67 -13.71 -5.76
C LEU A 71 0.85 -13.61 -5.70
N LEU A 72 1.40 -13.16 -4.56
CA LEU A 72 2.84 -13.10 -4.32
C LEU A 72 3.48 -14.48 -4.15
N HIS A 73 2.67 -15.51 -3.88
CA HIS A 73 3.10 -16.89 -3.79
C HIS A 73 3.39 -17.47 -5.18
N ASP A 74 2.45 -17.35 -6.11
CA ASP A 74 2.50 -18.08 -7.38
C ASP A 74 3.67 -17.68 -8.29
N ASN A 75 3.97 -16.38 -8.45
CA ASN A 75 5.20 -15.94 -9.12
C ASN A 75 5.44 -14.42 -9.02
N VAL A 76 6.47 -13.99 -8.28
CA VAL A 76 6.86 -12.56 -8.18
C VAL A 76 7.27 -11.97 -9.54
N GLU A 77 7.83 -12.78 -10.44
CA GLU A 77 8.20 -12.33 -11.78
C GLU A 77 6.97 -12.00 -12.65
N ASN A 78 5.82 -12.61 -12.38
CA ASN A 78 4.60 -12.29 -13.09
C ASN A 78 3.97 -11.00 -12.56
N LEU A 79 4.15 -10.66 -11.28
CA LEU A 79 3.70 -9.37 -10.76
C LEU A 79 4.31 -8.22 -11.56
N THR A 80 5.60 -8.26 -11.92
CA THR A 80 6.23 -7.16 -12.65
C THR A 80 5.68 -6.97 -14.07
N ARG A 81 5.05 -7.99 -14.65
CA ARG A 81 4.43 -7.92 -15.99
C ARG A 81 3.07 -7.22 -15.98
N TRP A 82 2.45 -7.08 -14.81
CA TRP A 82 1.13 -6.49 -14.69
C TRP A 82 1.20 -4.96 -14.63
N SER A 83 0.23 -4.31 -15.28
CA SER A 83 0.10 -2.85 -15.19
C SER A 83 -0.57 -2.47 -13.86
N TRP A 84 0.19 -2.54 -12.76
CA TRP A 84 -0.26 -2.14 -11.42
C TRP A 84 -0.82 -0.73 -11.41
N GLY A 85 -0.19 0.21 -12.13
CA GLY A 85 -0.68 1.58 -12.24
C GLY A 85 -2.11 1.63 -12.80
N SER A 86 -2.41 0.86 -13.85
CA SER A 86 -3.75 0.81 -14.43
C SER A 86 -4.76 0.17 -13.48
N ALA A 87 -4.38 -0.91 -12.80
CA ALA A 87 -5.26 -1.58 -11.83
C ALA A 87 -5.61 -0.65 -10.65
N VAL A 88 -4.62 0.06 -10.12
CA VAL A 88 -4.82 1.02 -9.02
C VAL A 88 -5.65 2.23 -9.48
N LEU A 89 -5.43 2.71 -10.70
CA LEU A 89 -6.21 3.81 -11.27
C LEU A 89 -7.67 3.41 -11.51
N ALA A 90 -7.92 2.23 -12.07
CA ALA A 90 -9.26 1.70 -12.25
C ALA A 90 -9.99 1.53 -10.91
N PHE A 91 -9.28 1.03 -9.88
CA PHE A 91 -9.83 0.93 -8.53
C PHE A 91 -10.14 2.30 -7.92
N LEU A 92 -9.26 3.30 -8.09
CA LEU A 92 -9.51 4.67 -7.64
C LEU A 92 -10.75 5.27 -8.32
N TYR A 93 -10.88 5.14 -9.64
CA TYR A 93 -12.06 5.64 -10.36
C TYR A 93 -13.34 4.94 -9.92
N HIS A 94 -13.30 3.63 -9.72
CA HIS A 94 -14.46 2.89 -9.20
C HIS A 94 -14.90 3.45 -7.84
N ASN A 95 -13.96 3.64 -6.90
CA ASN A 95 -14.29 4.19 -5.59
C ASN A 95 -14.78 5.64 -5.65
N LEU A 96 -14.26 6.47 -6.55
CA LEU A 96 -14.76 7.84 -6.75
C LEU A 96 -16.17 7.87 -7.34
N CYS A 97 -16.47 6.97 -8.29
CA CYS A 97 -17.81 6.81 -8.84
C CYS A 97 -18.81 6.35 -7.77
N GLU A 98 -18.40 5.41 -6.90
CA GLU A 98 -19.23 5.00 -5.77
C GLU A 98 -19.43 6.16 -4.77
N ALA A 99 -18.36 6.88 -4.42
CA ALA A 99 -18.41 8.03 -3.52
C ALA A 99 -19.27 9.20 -4.01
N ALA A 100 -19.46 9.33 -5.32
CA ALA A 100 -20.31 10.36 -5.91
C ALA A 100 -21.82 10.06 -5.76
N LYS A 101 -22.20 8.85 -5.33
CA LYS A 101 -23.60 8.49 -5.07
C LYS A 101 -24.04 9.11 -3.74
N ALA A 102 -25.30 9.53 -3.67
CA ALA A 102 -25.85 10.28 -2.53
C ALA A 102 -25.82 9.51 -1.18
N ASP A 103 -25.75 8.18 -1.22
CA ASP A 103 -25.86 7.31 -0.05
C ASP A 103 -24.51 6.88 0.57
N THR A 104 -23.38 7.39 0.07
CA THR A 104 -22.05 6.98 0.57
C THR A 104 -21.41 8.02 1.47
N SER A 105 -21.10 7.65 2.72
CA SER A 105 -20.47 8.51 3.73
C SER A 105 -18.95 8.38 3.81
N SER A 106 -18.34 7.46 3.04
CA SER A 106 -16.89 7.23 3.05
C SER A 106 -16.35 7.01 1.65
N ILE A 107 -15.19 7.59 1.37
CA ILE A 107 -14.48 7.44 0.10
C ILE A 107 -13.38 6.38 0.32
N GLY A 108 -13.51 5.25 -0.37
CA GLY A 108 -12.46 4.23 -0.44
C GLY A 108 -11.41 4.53 -1.52
N GLY A 109 -10.47 3.61 -1.72
CA GLY A 109 -9.49 3.69 -2.82
C GLY A 109 -8.14 4.30 -2.45
N CYS A 110 -7.23 4.33 -3.43
CA CYS A 110 -5.86 4.84 -3.30
C CYS A 110 -5.83 6.38 -3.21
N LEU A 111 -6.32 6.95 -2.10
CA LEU A 111 -6.45 8.39 -1.90
C LEU A 111 -5.12 9.14 -1.97
N ILE A 112 -4.01 8.46 -1.68
CA ILE A 112 -2.68 9.05 -1.81
C ILE A 112 -2.38 9.50 -3.24
N LEU A 113 -2.85 8.78 -4.26
CA LEU A 113 -2.68 9.19 -5.66
C LEU A 113 -3.50 10.43 -5.98
N LEU A 114 -4.73 10.50 -5.45
CA LEU A 114 -5.58 11.68 -5.62
C LEU A 114 -4.97 12.91 -4.93
N GLN A 115 -4.39 12.71 -3.75
CA GLN A 115 -3.69 13.74 -2.99
C GLN A 115 -2.44 14.25 -3.74
N LEU A 116 -1.60 13.35 -4.25
CA LEU A 116 -0.43 13.70 -5.06
C LEU A 116 -0.84 14.45 -6.33
N TRP A 117 -1.86 13.97 -7.04
CA TRP A 117 -2.41 14.64 -8.21
C TRP A 117 -2.92 16.06 -7.89
N ALA A 118 -3.61 16.23 -6.75
CA ALA A 118 -4.10 17.53 -6.32
C ALA A 118 -2.94 18.49 -6.00
N TRP A 119 -1.85 18.01 -5.38
CA TRP A 119 -0.68 18.84 -5.10
C TRP A 119 0.12 19.26 -6.35
N GLU A 120 0.07 18.46 -7.41
CA GLU A 120 0.67 18.82 -8.69
C GLU A 120 -0.18 19.83 -9.47
N ARG A 121 -1.51 19.70 -9.47
CA ARG A 121 -2.40 20.52 -10.31
C ARG A 121 -3.03 21.72 -9.60
N LEU A 122 -3.14 21.69 -8.28
CA LEU A 122 -3.77 22.73 -7.46
C LEU A 122 -2.74 23.29 -6.48
N PRO A 123 -1.99 24.34 -6.86
CA PRO A 123 -0.94 24.94 -6.02
C PRO A 123 -1.43 25.35 -4.63
N MET A 124 -2.72 25.70 -4.51
CA MET A 124 -3.38 26.09 -3.26
C MET A 124 -3.56 24.95 -2.25
N VAL A 125 -3.58 23.69 -2.68
CA VAL A 125 -3.78 22.51 -1.82
C VAL A 125 -2.45 21.90 -1.39
N ARG A 126 -1.34 22.32 -2.00
CA ARG A 126 0.00 21.83 -1.69
C ARG A 126 0.39 22.25 -0.26
N PRO A 127 0.82 21.33 0.61
CA PRO A 127 1.37 21.70 1.90
C PRO A 127 2.58 22.61 1.69
N GLN A 128 2.55 23.80 2.29
CA GLN A 128 3.70 24.70 2.27
C GLN A 128 4.85 24.00 2.96
N ARG A 129 5.94 23.74 2.23
CA ARG A 129 7.12 23.09 2.81
C ARG A 129 7.67 23.98 3.93
N VAL A 130 7.87 23.40 5.12
CA VAL A 130 8.67 24.01 6.20
C VAL A 130 10.16 23.75 5.91
N LEU A 131 10.61 24.10 4.70
CA LEU A 131 12.01 24.02 4.32
C LEU A 131 12.59 25.44 4.32
N PRO A 132 13.68 25.70 5.09
CA PRO A 132 14.32 27.00 5.07
C PRO A 132 14.79 27.32 3.64
N LEU A 133 14.52 28.55 3.19
CA LEU A 133 14.69 29.02 1.79
C LEU A 133 16.04 28.70 1.15
N HIS A 134 17.09 28.54 1.93
CA HIS A 134 18.43 28.20 1.46
C HIS A 134 18.55 26.77 0.89
N ALA A 135 17.67 25.85 1.27
CA ALA A 135 17.70 24.46 0.79
C ALA A 135 16.91 24.23 -0.51
N ILE A 136 16.16 25.24 -1.01
CA ILE A 136 15.24 25.10 -2.16
C ILE A 136 15.97 25.19 -3.51
N PHE A 137 17.14 25.85 -3.54
CA PHE A 137 17.90 26.05 -4.78
C PHE A 137 18.44 24.75 -5.36
N ASP A 138 18.81 23.78 -4.51
CA ASP A 138 19.47 22.54 -4.93
C ASP A 138 18.55 21.33 -5.08
N LEU A 139 17.23 21.48 -4.88
CA LEU A 139 16.30 20.34 -5.02
C LEU A 139 15.77 20.15 -6.45
N PRO A 140 15.66 18.90 -6.93
CA PRO A 140 15.02 18.58 -8.21
C PRO A 140 13.56 19.04 -8.19
N TYR A 141 12.98 19.36 -9.34
CA TYR A 141 11.69 20.07 -9.44
C TYR A 141 10.50 19.39 -8.74
N GLY A 142 10.49 18.07 -8.54
CA GLY A 142 9.46 17.40 -7.71
C GLY A 142 9.56 17.73 -6.21
N ALA A 143 10.77 18.15 -5.79
CA ALA A 143 11.21 18.77 -4.55
C ALA A 143 10.83 20.25 -4.31
N ARG A 144 10.21 20.92 -5.30
CA ARG A 144 9.72 22.31 -5.23
C ARG A 144 8.20 22.36 -5.25
#